data_AF-A0A410M9E8-F1
#
_entry.id   AF-A0A410M9E8-F1
#
_cell.length_a   1.000
_cell.length_b   1.000
_cell.length_c   1.000
_cell.angle_alpha   90.00
_cell.angle_beta   90.00
_cell.angle_gamma   90.00
#
_symmetry.space_group_name_H-M   'P 1'
#
loop_
_entity.id
_entity.type
_entity.pdbx_description
1 polymer ?
#
loop_
_entity_poly.entity_id
_entity_poly.type
_entity_poly.pdbx_seq_one_letter_code
_entity_poly.pdbx_strand_id
1 'polypeptide(L)'
;MFNLIRRDVILQKRQLLFFIPFILFFIFTNSHPVLTFLVASIFIPFNAYAYDEKAETNLLLNSLPYTRKEIISSRYLGAVIYMILAIALSSLALFLMDKPFTIRDIAIGSGLFLTFSAFTFPLFYIFKQGYIFTIVLVSFLVLAGIGPSILLYLGTHFTPLTDFLANLSVQFLYTGAVLSGVIVYVISWSISHVIYQRKAL
;
A
#
# COMPACT_ATOMS: atom_id res chain seq x y z
N MET A 1 -14.35 -15.79 -4.85
CA MET A 1 -13.61 -14.50 -4.61
C MET A 1 -14.45 -13.24 -4.36
N PHE A 2 -15.37 -12.82 -5.25
CA PHE A 2 -16.05 -11.50 -5.14
C PHE A 2 -16.77 -11.27 -3.81
N ASN A 3 -17.37 -12.31 -3.24
CA ASN A 3 -18.03 -12.26 -1.94
C ASN A 3 -17.08 -11.91 -0.78
N LEU A 4 -15.80 -12.31 -0.87
CA LEU A 4 -14.77 -11.97 0.13
C LEU A 4 -14.49 -10.46 0.11
N ILE A 5 -14.26 -9.92 -1.09
CA ILE A 5 -14.02 -8.48 -1.27
C ILE A 5 -15.24 -7.68 -0.81
N ARG A 6 -16.46 -8.12 -1.16
CA ARG A 6 -17.69 -7.45 -0.74
C ARG A 6 -17.84 -7.42 0.78
N ARG A 7 -17.54 -8.53 1.46
CA ARG A 7 -17.54 -8.59 2.93
C ARG A 7 -16.57 -7.57 3.51
N ASP A 8 -15.34 -7.54 2.99
CA ASP A 8 -14.29 -6.66 3.50
C ASP A 8 -14.70 -5.19 3.32
N VAL A 9 -15.25 -4.81 2.16
CA VAL A 9 -15.74 -3.44 1.90
C VAL A 9 -16.89 -3.06 2.85
N ILE A 10 -17.80 -3.98 3.17
CA ILE A 10 -18.90 -3.74 4.12
C ILE A 10 -18.38 -3.50 5.54
N LEU A 11 -17.32 -4.19 5.95
CA LEU A 11 -16.68 -3.98 7.25
C LEU A 11 -15.92 -2.64 7.27
N GLN A 12 -15.18 -2.35 6.20
CA GLN A 12 -14.36 -1.14 6.09
C GLN A 12 -15.19 0.14 6.00
N LYS A 13 -16.42 0.12 5.45
CA LYS A 13 -17.21 1.34 5.24
C LYS A 13 -17.45 2.16 6.51
N ARG A 14 -17.58 1.51 7.67
CA ARG A 14 -17.73 2.19 8.96
C ARG A 14 -16.39 2.76 9.45
N GLN A 15 -15.29 2.08 9.16
CA GLN A 15 -13.94 2.51 9.52
C GLN A 15 -13.45 3.65 8.61
N LEU A 16 -13.91 3.73 7.35
CA LEU A 16 -13.58 4.81 6.41
C LEU A 16 -13.85 6.21 7.01
N LEU A 17 -14.94 6.38 7.75
CA LEU A 17 -15.26 7.65 8.42
C LEU A 17 -14.21 8.05 9.46
N PHE A 18 -13.59 7.09 10.16
CA PHE A 18 -12.53 7.36 11.14
C PHE A 18 -11.21 7.81 10.51
N PHE A 19 -11.00 7.56 9.22
CA PHE A 19 -9.81 8.03 8.52
C PHE A 19 -9.92 9.47 8.01
N ILE A 20 -11.13 10.05 7.95
CA ILE A 20 -11.33 11.43 7.49
C ILE A 20 -10.57 12.43 8.39
N PRO A 21 -10.71 12.42 9.74
CA PRO A 21 -9.93 13.31 10.60
C PRO A 21 -8.43 13.19 10.41
N PHE A 22 -7.95 11.97 10.12
CA PHE A 22 -6.53 11.70 9.90
C PHE A 22 -6.03 12.31 8.58
N ILE A 23 -6.80 12.20 7.50
CA ILE A 23 -6.48 12.87 6.22
C ILE A 23 -6.50 14.39 6.41
N LEU A 24 -7.53 14.91 7.10
CA LEU A 24 -7.65 16.34 7.38
C LEU A 24 -6.45 16.87 8.17
N PHE A 25 -5.93 16.11 9.13
CA PHE A 25 -4.73 16.48 9.89
C PHE A 25 -3.54 16.78 8.96
N PHE A 26 -3.24 15.91 7.99
CA PHE A 26 -2.15 16.14 7.03
C PHE A 26 -2.40 17.34 6.12
N ILE A 27 -3.66 17.61 5.80
CA ILE A 27 -4.03 18.79 5.00
C ILE A 27 -3.84 20.07 5.80
N PHE A 28 -4.25 20.10 7.08
CA PHE A 28 -4.11 21.25 7.96
C PHE A 28 -2.66 21.56 8.30
N THR A 29 -1.79 20.56 8.38
CA THR A 29 -0.34 20.77 8.59
C THR A 29 0.40 21.22 7.34
N ASN A 30 -0.31 21.49 6.22
CA ASN A 30 0.29 21.84 4.93
C ASN A 30 1.32 20.80 4.44
N SER A 31 1.07 19.52 4.71
CA SER A 31 1.93 18.45 4.21
C SER A 31 1.86 18.34 2.68
N HIS A 32 2.95 17.86 2.06
CA HIS A 32 3.00 17.66 0.61
C HIS A 32 1.88 16.68 0.16
N PRO A 33 1.13 16.94 -0.92
CA PRO A 33 0.01 16.08 -1.36
C PRO A 33 0.38 14.61 -1.53
N VAL A 34 1.58 14.32 -2.09
CA VAL A 34 2.14 12.95 -2.19
C VAL A 34 2.14 12.22 -0.84
N LEU A 35 2.54 12.90 0.24
CA LEU A 35 2.58 12.29 1.57
C LEU A 35 1.17 11.98 2.06
N THR A 36 0.22 12.89 1.85
CA THR A 36 -1.19 12.69 2.19
C THR A 36 -1.77 11.48 1.45
N PHE A 37 -1.53 11.37 0.13
CA PHE A 37 -1.97 10.23 -0.67
C PHE A 37 -1.34 8.92 -0.21
N LEU A 38 -0.03 8.91 0.05
CA LEU A 38 0.71 7.74 0.52
C LEU A 38 0.16 7.26 1.86
N VAL A 39 0.09 8.16 2.84
CA VAL A 39 -0.32 7.83 4.21
C VAL A 39 -1.79 7.39 4.24
N ALA A 40 -2.69 8.07 3.53
CA ALA A 40 -4.08 7.63 3.41
C ALA A 40 -4.19 6.23 2.80
N SER A 41 -3.41 5.97 1.74
CA SER A 41 -3.36 4.68 1.06
C SER A 41 -2.75 3.58 1.91
N ILE A 42 -1.85 3.88 2.85
CA ILE A 42 -1.33 2.90 3.81
C ILE A 42 -2.36 2.65 4.93
N PHE A 43 -2.91 3.70 5.53
CA PHE A 43 -3.71 3.51 6.74
C PHE A 43 -5.00 2.70 6.51
N ILE A 44 -5.70 2.93 5.38
CA ILE A 44 -6.99 2.27 5.13
C ILE A 44 -6.81 0.75 4.92
N PRO A 45 -6.03 0.25 3.94
CA PRO A 45 -5.87 -1.18 3.73
C PRO A 45 -5.23 -1.89 4.92
N PHE A 46 -4.20 -1.31 5.53
CA PHE A 46 -3.46 -1.99 6.59
C PHE A 46 -4.25 -2.07 7.90
N ASN A 47 -5.14 -1.11 8.18
CA ASN A 47 -6.07 -1.23 9.29
C ASN A 47 -7.07 -2.37 9.07
N ALA A 48 -7.53 -2.58 7.83
CA ALA A 48 -8.38 -3.73 7.49
C ALA A 48 -7.69 -5.05 7.85
N TYR A 49 -6.40 -5.18 7.53
CA TYR A 49 -5.59 -6.33 7.90
C TYR A 49 -5.41 -6.48 9.41
N ALA A 50 -5.10 -5.39 10.12
CA ALA A 50 -4.94 -5.42 11.58
C ALA A 50 -6.24 -5.76 12.30
N TYR A 51 -7.38 -5.34 11.77
CA TYR A 51 -8.69 -5.68 12.31
C TYR A 51 -9.02 -7.16 12.08
N ASP A 52 -8.78 -7.65 10.87
CA ASP A 52 -9.03 -9.05 10.52
C ASP A 52 -8.13 -10.03 11.28
N GLU A 53 -6.92 -9.61 11.63
CA GLU A 53 -6.01 -10.33 12.52
C GLU A 53 -6.58 -10.47 13.93
N LYS A 54 -7.08 -9.37 14.53
CA LYS A 54 -7.70 -9.40 15.86
C LYS A 54 -8.94 -10.27 15.93
N ALA A 55 -9.67 -10.40 14.83
CA ALA A 55 -10.87 -11.21 14.72
C ALA A 55 -10.59 -12.67 14.31
N GLU A 56 -9.33 -13.11 14.28
CA GLU A 56 -8.91 -14.44 13.82
C GLU A 56 -9.53 -14.83 12.46
N THR A 57 -9.71 -13.84 11.60
CA THR A 57 -10.45 -13.99 10.34
C THR A 57 -9.81 -15.04 9.42
N ASN A 58 -8.51 -15.30 9.59
CA ASN A 58 -7.81 -16.35 8.88
C ASN A 58 -8.33 -17.76 9.23
N LEU A 59 -8.76 -18.02 10.46
CA LEU A 59 -9.37 -19.30 10.85
C LEU A 59 -10.75 -19.45 10.21
N LEU A 60 -11.56 -18.40 10.26
CA LEU A 60 -12.88 -18.35 9.61
C LEU A 60 -12.78 -18.48 8.09
N LEU A 61 -11.78 -17.87 7.45
CA LEU A 61 -11.62 -17.96 6.00
C LEU A 61 -11.16 -19.35 5.55
N ASN A 62 -10.39 -20.06 6.37
CA ASN A 62 -9.94 -21.43 6.07
C ASN A 62 -11.01 -22.49 6.34
N SER A 63 -12.06 -22.19 7.13
CA SER A 63 -13.20 -23.08 7.32
C SER A 63 -14.27 -22.95 6.22
N LEU A 64 -14.21 -21.87 5.43
CA LEU A 64 -15.09 -21.66 4.28
C LEU A 64 -14.56 -22.43 3.05
N PRO A 65 -15.44 -22.78 2.08
CA PRO A 65 -15.07 -23.51 0.87
C PRO A 65 -14.37 -22.59 -0.16
N TYR A 66 -13.33 -21.87 0.27
CA TYR A 66 -12.48 -21.04 -0.58
C TYR A 66 -11.08 -21.63 -0.67
N THR A 67 -10.47 -21.51 -1.84
CA THR A 67 -9.08 -21.94 -1.98
C THR A 67 -8.13 -20.93 -1.34
N ARG A 68 -6.98 -21.41 -0.86
CA ARG A 68 -5.90 -20.55 -0.35
C ARG A 68 -5.48 -19.46 -1.35
N LYS A 69 -5.55 -19.77 -2.66
CA LYS A 69 -5.28 -18.80 -3.74
C LYS A 69 -6.27 -17.65 -3.69
N GLU A 70 -7.55 -17.96 -3.58
CA GLU A 70 -8.63 -16.97 -3.53
C GLU A 70 -8.52 -16.07 -2.30
N ILE A 71 -8.13 -16.62 -1.15
CA ILE A 71 -7.96 -15.84 0.08
C ILE A 71 -6.86 -14.78 -0.07
N ILE A 72 -5.70 -15.14 -0.60
CA ILE A 72 -4.58 -14.19 -0.77
C ILE A 72 -4.89 -13.19 -1.87
N SER A 73 -5.51 -13.67 -2.94
CA SER A 73 -5.85 -12.84 -4.09
C SER A 73 -6.91 -11.80 -3.73
N SER A 74 -7.89 -12.13 -2.88
CA SER A 74 -8.87 -11.15 -2.39
C SER A 74 -8.24 -10.07 -1.53
N ARG A 75 -7.17 -10.42 -0.80
CA ARG A 75 -6.42 -9.53 0.08
C ARG A 75 -5.59 -8.50 -0.71
N TYR A 76 -4.85 -8.96 -1.73
CA TYR A 76 -4.12 -8.07 -2.64
C TYR A 76 -5.07 -7.18 -3.45
N LEU A 77 -6.12 -7.75 -4.04
CA LEU A 77 -7.12 -6.95 -4.77
C LEU A 77 -7.87 -5.96 -3.85
N GLY A 78 -8.21 -6.39 -2.63
CA GLY A 78 -8.83 -5.53 -1.63
C GLY A 78 -7.95 -4.32 -1.31
N ALA A 79 -6.63 -4.51 -1.16
CA ALA A 79 -5.71 -3.40 -0.93
C ALA A 79 -5.67 -2.38 -2.07
N VAL A 80 -5.71 -2.84 -3.32
CA VAL A 80 -5.78 -1.95 -4.50
C VAL A 80 -7.11 -1.17 -4.51
N ILE A 81 -8.22 -1.84 -4.21
CA ILE A 81 -9.54 -1.17 -4.11
C ILE A 81 -9.52 -0.11 -3.00
N TYR A 82 -8.96 -0.43 -1.84
CA TYR A 82 -8.84 0.52 -0.73
C TYR A 82 -7.89 1.68 -1.01
N MET A 83 -6.80 1.46 -1.77
CA MET A 83 -5.95 2.53 -2.26
C MET A 83 -6.74 3.47 -3.18
N ILE A 84 -7.52 2.95 -4.13
CA ILE A 84 -8.35 3.78 -5.03
C ILE A 84 -9.36 4.61 -4.22
N LEU A 85 -10.00 4.01 -3.22
CA LEU A 85 -10.91 4.72 -2.31
C LEU A 85 -10.19 5.78 -1.48
N ALA A 86 -8.98 5.47 -0.99
CA ALA A 86 -8.15 6.41 -0.23
C ALA A 86 -7.77 7.63 -1.07
N ILE A 87 -7.35 7.40 -2.33
CA ILE A 87 -7.02 8.45 -3.30
C ILE A 87 -8.27 9.30 -3.58
N ALA A 88 -9.41 8.67 -3.87
CA ALA A 88 -10.65 9.41 -4.13
C ALA A 88 -11.05 10.31 -2.95
N LEU A 89 -10.96 9.78 -1.72
CA LEU A 89 -11.31 10.52 -0.50
C LEU A 89 -10.32 11.67 -0.23
N SER A 90 -9.02 11.43 -0.40
CA SER A 90 -7.98 12.45 -0.19
C SER A 90 -7.99 13.52 -1.28
N SER A 91 -8.24 13.16 -2.54
CA SER A 91 -8.47 14.13 -3.62
C SER A 91 -9.69 15.00 -3.36
N LEU A 92 -10.81 14.42 -2.90
CA LEU A 92 -12.01 15.18 -2.53
C LEU A 92 -11.70 16.14 -1.38
N ALA A 93 -11.00 15.69 -0.34
CA ALA A 93 -10.65 16.51 0.81
C ALA A 93 -9.71 17.67 0.43
N LEU A 94 -8.69 17.42 -0.39
CA LEU A 94 -7.77 18.46 -0.89
C LEU A 94 -8.52 19.49 -1.75
N PHE A 95 -9.42 19.03 -2.62
CA PHE A 95 -10.26 19.89 -3.45
C PHE A 95 -11.18 20.80 -2.62
N LEU A 96 -11.87 20.25 -1.62
CA LEU A 96 -12.76 21.00 -0.74
C LEU A 96 -12.04 22.05 0.14
N MET A 97 -10.73 21.90 0.31
CA MET A 97 -9.90 22.78 1.14
C MET A 97 -8.98 23.70 0.30
N ASP A 98 -9.27 23.81 -1.00
CA ASP A 98 -8.51 24.63 -1.97
C ASP A 98 -6.99 24.36 -1.95
N LYS A 99 -6.60 23.09 -1.73
CA LYS A 99 -5.20 22.68 -1.78
C LYS A 99 -4.83 22.20 -3.18
N PRO A 100 -3.77 22.76 -3.79
CA PRO A 100 -3.34 22.31 -5.10
C PRO A 100 -2.78 20.90 -5.01
N PHE A 101 -3.21 20.04 -5.93
CA PHE A 101 -2.61 18.74 -6.17
C PHE A 101 -2.64 18.44 -7.67
N THR A 102 -1.71 17.61 -8.12
CA THR A 102 -1.56 17.22 -9.52
C THR A 102 -1.77 15.72 -9.70
N ILE A 103 -2.01 15.29 -10.94
CA ILE A 103 -2.07 13.86 -11.25
C ILE A 103 -0.73 13.14 -10.99
N ARG A 104 0.39 13.89 -11.02
CA ARG A 104 1.71 13.38 -10.66
C ARG A 104 1.77 13.03 -9.18
N ASP A 105 1.18 13.85 -8.32
CA ASP A 105 1.16 13.59 -6.87
C ASP A 105 0.42 12.29 -6.54
N ILE A 106 -0.69 12.05 -7.24
CA ILE A 106 -1.47 10.80 -7.13
C ILE A 106 -0.65 9.62 -7.65
N ALA A 107 0.00 9.74 -8.80
CA ALA A 107 0.81 8.69 -9.39
C ALA A 107 2.01 8.31 -8.49
N ILE A 108 2.68 9.30 -7.91
CA ILE A 108 3.79 9.07 -6.98
C ILE A 108 3.27 8.44 -5.69
N GLY A 109 2.20 8.97 -5.09
CA GLY A 109 1.62 8.43 -3.85
C GLY A 109 1.15 6.98 -3.99
N SER A 110 0.50 6.65 -5.11
CA SER A 110 0.06 5.28 -5.42
C SER A 110 1.23 4.34 -5.73
N GLY A 111 2.24 4.78 -6.50
CA GLY A 111 3.44 4.00 -6.78
C GLY A 111 4.24 3.68 -5.51
N LEU A 112 4.38 4.66 -4.60
CA LEU A 112 5.00 4.46 -3.29
C LEU A 112 4.20 3.48 -2.44
N PHE A 113 2.86 3.58 -2.42
CA PHE A 113 2.02 2.62 -1.71
C PHE A 113 2.16 1.19 -2.27
N LEU A 114 2.13 1.01 -3.60
CA LEU A 114 2.29 -0.31 -4.22
C LEU A 114 3.65 -0.92 -3.87
N THR A 115 4.71 -0.11 -3.91
CA THR A 115 6.06 -0.53 -3.53
C THR A 115 6.11 -0.92 -2.05
N PHE A 116 5.57 -0.07 -1.17
CA PHE A 116 5.50 -0.32 0.27
C PHE A 116 4.74 -1.63 0.58
N SER A 117 3.53 -1.75 0.06
CA SER A 117 2.68 -2.94 0.26
C SER A 117 3.29 -4.22 -0.33
N ALA A 118 4.03 -4.12 -1.44
CA ALA A 118 4.74 -5.26 -2.00
C ALA A 118 5.79 -5.83 -1.02
N PHE A 119 6.50 -4.99 -0.28
CA PHE A 119 7.44 -5.46 0.74
C PHE A 119 6.74 -5.92 2.02
N THR A 120 5.68 -5.23 2.44
CA THR A 120 5.05 -5.49 3.74
C THR A 120 4.11 -6.70 3.72
N PHE A 121 3.39 -6.95 2.63
CA PHE A 121 2.38 -8.03 2.59
C PHE A 121 2.96 -9.44 2.77
N PRO A 122 4.10 -9.83 2.15
CA PRO A 122 4.73 -11.12 2.43
C PRO A 122 5.10 -11.30 3.90
N LEU A 123 5.52 -10.22 4.58
CA LEU A 123 5.88 -10.26 5.99
C LEU A 123 4.69 -10.66 6.88
N PHE A 124 3.47 -10.24 6.53
CA PHE A 124 2.26 -10.65 7.27
C PHE A 124 2.00 -12.15 7.23
N TYR A 125 2.43 -12.82 6.16
CA TYR A 125 2.29 -14.27 6.03
C TYR A 125 3.47 -15.03 6.64
N ILE A 126 4.65 -14.40 6.77
CA ILE A 126 5.82 -14.98 7.42
C ILE A 126 5.67 -14.91 8.94
N PHE A 127 5.46 -13.72 9.49
CA PHE A 127 5.39 -13.50 10.93
C PHE A 127 4.10 -14.05 11.55
N LYS A 128 4.11 -14.18 12.88
CA LYS A 128 2.92 -14.61 13.64
C LYS A 128 1.88 -13.50 13.66
N GLN A 129 0.61 -13.92 13.75
CA GLN A 129 -0.50 -13.02 13.96
C GLN A 129 -0.34 -12.30 15.32
N GLY A 130 -0.54 -10.99 15.35
CA GLY A 130 -0.41 -10.08 16.48
C GLY A 130 0.57 -8.92 16.23
N TYR A 131 1.39 -9.00 15.17
CA TYR A 131 2.48 -8.06 14.92
C TYR A 131 2.29 -7.20 13.67
N ILE A 132 1.12 -7.23 12.99
CA ILE A 132 0.92 -6.46 11.75
C ILE A 132 1.21 -4.98 11.96
N PHE A 133 0.69 -4.37 13.01
CA PHE A 133 0.93 -2.95 13.29
C PHE A 133 2.43 -2.66 13.46
N THR A 134 3.13 -3.49 14.24
CA THR A 134 4.58 -3.36 14.45
C THR A 134 5.34 -3.53 13.14
N ILE A 135 4.97 -4.51 12.31
CA ILE A 135 5.61 -4.75 11.00
C ILE A 135 5.41 -3.54 10.08
N VAL A 136 4.20 -2.98 10.01
CA VAL A 136 3.91 -1.79 9.20
C VAL A 136 4.73 -0.61 9.69
N LEU A 137 4.73 -0.34 11.00
CA LEU A 137 5.43 0.79 11.58
C LEU A 137 6.94 0.68 11.36
N VAL A 138 7.54 -0.49 11.65
CA VAL A 138 8.98 -0.72 11.45
C VAL A 138 9.32 -0.64 9.97
N SER A 139 8.53 -1.27 9.08
CA SER A 139 8.77 -1.19 7.63
C SER A 139 8.70 0.24 7.13
N PHE A 140 7.74 1.03 7.62
CA PHE A 140 7.59 2.44 7.25
C PHE A 140 8.78 3.27 7.73
N LEU A 141 9.20 3.12 8.99
CA LEU A 141 10.35 3.83 9.54
C LEU A 141 11.66 3.46 8.84
N VAL A 142 11.87 2.18 8.53
CA VAL A 142 13.05 1.70 7.79
C VAL A 142 13.06 2.26 6.37
N LEU A 143 11.93 2.18 5.64
CA LEU A 143 11.84 2.73 4.29
C LEU A 143 11.97 4.25 4.26
N ALA A 144 11.35 4.95 5.20
CA ALA A 144 11.42 6.41 5.29
C ALA A 144 12.81 6.90 5.73
N GLY A 145 13.49 6.20 6.64
CA GLY A 145 14.79 6.58 7.15
C GLY A 145 15.96 6.18 6.25
N ILE A 146 15.93 4.98 5.67
CA ILE A 146 17.04 4.44 4.86
C ILE A 146 16.81 4.71 3.37
N GLY A 147 15.56 4.74 2.91
CA GLY A 147 15.22 4.91 1.48
C GLY A 147 15.89 6.12 0.82
N PRO A 148 15.80 7.34 1.37
CA PRO A 148 16.46 8.50 0.81
C PRO A 148 17.98 8.34 0.72
N SER A 149 18.61 7.75 1.74
CA SER A 149 20.06 7.51 1.78
C SER A 149 20.51 6.53 0.69
N ILE A 150 19.73 5.47 0.45
CA ILE A 150 19.99 4.53 -0.65
C ILE A 150 19.86 5.24 -2.00
N LEU A 151 18.82 6.05 -2.19
CA LEU A 151 18.63 6.80 -3.43
C LEU A 151 19.77 7.79 -3.69
N LEU A 152 20.23 8.49 -2.65
CA LEU A 152 21.38 9.38 -2.74
C LEU A 152 22.66 8.61 -3.07
N TYR A 153 22.93 7.50 -2.38
CA TYR A 153 24.10 6.66 -2.64
C TYR A 153 24.12 6.11 -4.08
N LEU A 154 22.97 5.62 -4.57
CA LEU A 154 22.84 5.21 -5.96
C LEU A 154 23.05 6.38 -6.92
N GLY A 155 22.52 7.56 -6.59
CA GLY A 155 22.69 8.78 -7.38
C GLY A 155 24.14 9.26 -7.47
N THR A 156 24.95 9.05 -6.43
CA THR A 156 26.35 9.50 -6.41
C THR A 156 27.33 8.46 -6.95
N HIS A 157 27.04 7.16 -6.81
CA HIS A 157 27.98 6.09 -7.14
C HIS A 157 27.64 5.32 -8.43
N PHE A 158 26.39 5.36 -8.90
CA PHE A 158 25.98 4.72 -10.15
C PHE A 158 25.73 5.75 -11.25
N THR A 159 26.79 6.44 -11.66
CA THR A 159 26.72 7.47 -12.72
C THR A 159 26.11 6.98 -14.05
N PRO A 160 26.32 5.74 -14.52
CA PRO A 160 25.66 5.28 -15.76
C PRO A 160 24.14 5.20 -15.62
N LEU A 161 23.65 4.88 -14.41
CA LEU A 161 22.22 4.82 -14.12
C LEU A 161 21.64 6.23 -14.07
N THR A 162 22.31 7.18 -13.41
CA THR A 162 21.83 8.57 -13.33
C THR A 162 21.81 9.25 -14.68
N ASP A 163 22.84 9.01 -15.51
CA ASP A 163 22.93 9.60 -16.84
C ASP A 163 21.86 9.01 -17.77
N PHE A 164 21.60 7.70 -17.69
CA PHE A 164 20.50 7.06 -18.40
C PHE A 164 19.15 7.64 -17.98
N LEU A 165 18.89 7.77 -16.67
CA LEU A 165 17.63 8.32 -16.16
C LEU A 165 17.48 9.80 -16.50
N ALA A 166 18.55 10.59 -16.49
CA ALA A 166 18.54 12.01 -16.85
C ALA A 166 18.23 12.24 -18.33
N ASN A 167 18.59 11.29 -19.21
CA ASN A 167 18.28 11.34 -20.63
C ASN A 167 16.84 10.94 -20.97
N LEU A 168 16.10 10.35 -20.02
CA LEU A 168 14.70 10.01 -20.22
C LEU A 168 13.80 11.21 -19.94
N SER A 169 12.70 11.31 -20.71
CA SER A 169 11.68 12.31 -20.40
C SER A 169 11.10 12.06 -19.00
N VAL A 170 10.74 13.15 -18.32
CA VAL A 170 10.06 13.10 -17.02
C VAL A 170 8.81 12.21 -17.05
N GLN A 171 8.08 12.20 -18.17
CA GLN A 171 6.92 11.34 -18.36
C GLN A 171 7.30 9.85 -18.39
N PHE A 172 8.36 9.49 -19.11
CA PHE A 172 8.86 8.10 -19.16
C PHE A 172 9.32 7.62 -17.79
N LEU A 173 9.97 8.48 -16.99
CA LEU A 173 10.40 8.14 -15.64
C LEU A 173 9.20 7.82 -14.73
N TYR A 174 8.16 8.65 -14.75
CA TYR A 174 6.97 8.42 -13.93
C TYR A 174 6.22 7.16 -14.36
N THR A 175 5.99 6.96 -15.67
CA THR A 175 5.33 5.75 -16.17
C THR A 175 6.16 4.50 -15.85
N GLY A 176 7.49 4.57 -16.01
CA GLY A 176 8.40 3.47 -15.66
C GLY A 176 8.35 3.14 -14.16
N ALA A 177 8.32 4.14 -13.28
CA ALA A 177 8.22 3.94 -11.83
C ALA A 177 6.89 3.31 -11.40
N VAL A 178 5.77 3.71 -12.01
CA VAL A 178 4.47 3.08 -11.74
C VAL A 178 4.47 1.64 -12.22
N LEU A 179 4.94 1.39 -13.44
CA LEU A 179 5.00 0.04 -14.01
C LEU A 179 5.90 -0.90 -13.19
N SER A 180 7.08 -0.42 -12.77
CA SER A 180 7.97 -1.20 -11.91
C SER A 180 7.31 -1.49 -10.55
N GLY A 181 6.62 -0.52 -9.96
CA GLY A 181 5.82 -0.71 -8.75
C GLY A 181 4.75 -1.80 -8.91
N VAL A 182 4.02 -1.82 -10.02
CA VAL A 182 3.03 -2.88 -10.34
C VAL A 182 3.72 -4.24 -10.48
N ILE A 183 4.85 -4.31 -11.18
CA ILE A 183 5.61 -5.57 -11.36
C ILE A 183 6.06 -6.11 -10.00
N VAL A 184 6.65 -5.26 -9.16
CA VAL A 184 7.11 -5.64 -7.81
C VAL A 184 5.92 -6.11 -6.95
N TYR A 185 4.77 -5.46 -7.07
CA TYR A 185 3.54 -5.86 -6.38
C TYR A 185 3.01 -7.23 -6.82
N VAL A 186 3.04 -7.54 -8.13
CA VAL A 186 2.63 -8.85 -8.67
C VAL A 186 3.62 -9.96 -8.27
N ILE A 187 4.92 -9.66 -8.25
CA ILE A 187 5.94 -10.59 -7.75
C ILE A 187 5.70 -10.88 -6.26
N SER A 188 5.45 -9.83 -5.47
CA SER A 188 5.10 -9.96 -4.05
C SER A 188 3.87 -10.83 -3.83
N TRP A 189 2.82 -10.66 -4.63
CA TRP A 189 1.63 -11.51 -4.58
C TRP A 189 1.99 -12.99 -4.83
N SER A 190 2.82 -13.26 -5.82
CA SER A 190 3.27 -14.62 -6.13
C SER A 190 4.08 -15.24 -4.98
N ILE A 191 4.96 -14.45 -4.34
CA ILE A 191 5.73 -14.88 -3.17
C ILE A 191 4.80 -15.19 -1.98
N SER A 192 3.88 -14.29 -1.65
CA SER A 192 2.90 -14.49 -0.58
C SER A 192 2.06 -15.74 -0.80
N HIS A 193 1.71 -16.03 -2.06
CA HIS A 193 1.02 -17.25 -2.43
C HIS A 193 1.82 -18.52 -2.08
N VAL A 194 3.11 -18.56 -2.43
CA VAL A 194 3.98 -19.69 -2.09
C VAL A 194 4.13 -19.85 -0.58
N ILE A 195 4.31 -18.76 0.16
CA ILE A 195 4.48 -18.78 1.62
C ILE A 195 3.22 -19.35 2.30
N TYR A 196 2.05 -18.84 1.94
CA TYR A 196 0.79 -19.24 2.56
C TYR A 196 0.38 -20.68 2.23
N GLN A 197 0.74 -21.18 1.03
CA GLN A 197 0.51 -22.59 0.69
C GLN A 197 1.38 -23.54 1.52
N ARG A 198 2.63 -23.16 1.79
CA ARG A 198 3.58 -24.00 2.56
C ARG A 198 3.32 -24.00 4.05
N LYS A 199 2.58 -23.02 4.59
CA LYS A 199 2.18 -23.00 6.00
C LYS A 199 1.14 -24.10 6.24
N ALA A 200 1.57 -25.25 6.75
CA ALA A 200 0.65 -26.22 7.36
C ALA A 200 -0.04 -25.51 8.53
N LEU A 201 -1.37 -25.50 8.51
CA LEU A 201 -2.19 -25.06 9.64
C LEU A 201 -2.39 -26.24 10.58
#